data_AF-A0A7R6WD61-F1
#
_entry.id   AF-A0A7R6WD61-F1
#
_cell.length_a   1.000
_cell.length_b   1.000
_cell.length_c   1.000
_cell.angle_alpha   90.00
_cell.angle_beta   90.00
_cell.angle_gamma   90.00
#
_symmetry.space_group_name_H-M   'P 1'
#
loop_
_entity.id
_entity.type
_entity.pdbx_description
1 polymer ?
#
loop_
_entity_poly.entity_id
_entity_poly.type
_entity_poly.pdbx_seq_one_letter_code
_entity_poly.pdbx_strand_id
1 'polypeptide(L)'
;MKIKKICASVTLILASSVQAAPVQWAENNHWYEFVSTPTYITDARIDALGREHAGNSGYLVTILSQEEQDFVKSLADRSRAWIGASDNLTEGIWEWMDGPEAGQELIYSFWAPGEPNDYNRLGEDYAALNWQRGTGRWNDWGGPQYTNVHIGYIVEYSESLANAANVPAPITVAMLGLGLLGFTFSKRKSIPQTVVI
;
A
#
# COMPACT_ATOMS: atom_id res chain seq x y z
N MET A 1 17.36 -24.74 62.19
CA MET A 1 17.30 -25.20 60.78
C MET A 1 16.65 -24.09 59.95
N LYS A 2 17.41 -23.33 59.14
CA LYS A 2 16.87 -22.21 58.33
C LYS A 2 16.74 -22.65 56.88
N ILE A 3 15.52 -22.73 56.37
CA ILE A 3 15.22 -23.09 54.98
C ILE A 3 15.27 -21.81 54.13
N LYS A 4 16.23 -21.72 53.21
CA LYS A 4 16.27 -20.65 52.19
C LYS A 4 15.34 -21.05 51.05
N LYS A 5 14.24 -20.31 50.86
CA LYS A 5 13.41 -20.42 49.66
C LYS A 5 14.15 -19.74 48.51
N ILE A 6 14.45 -20.50 47.46
CA ILE A 6 14.99 -19.99 46.20
C ILE A 6 13.79 -19.77 45.29
N CYS A 7 13.49 -18.51 44.96
CA CYS A 7 12.58 -18.17 43.86
C CYS A 7 13.40 -18.17 42.57
N ALA A 8 13.15 -19.13 41.69
CA ALA A 8 13.65 -19.09 40.31
C ALA A 8 12.64 -18.31 39.46
N SER A 9 13.00 -17.12 39.02
CA SER A 9 12.24 -16.37 38.02
C SER A 9 12.56 -16.96 36.66
N VAL A 10 11.58 -17.61 36.04
CA VAL A 10 11.66 -18.07 34.65
C VAL A 10 11.34 -16.88 33.75
N THR A 11 12.36 -16.30 33.14
CA THR A 11 12.18 -15.28 32.10
C THR A 11 11.91 -15.98 30.78
N LEU A 12 10.66 -15.93 30.32
CA LEU A 12 10.28 -16.38 28.99
C LEU A 12 10.80 -15.35 27.97
N ILE A 13 11.90 -15.65 27.30
CA ILE A 13 12.37 -14.85 26.16
C ILE A 13 11.57 -15.32 24.94
N LEU A 14 10.54 -14.57 24.57
CA LEU A 14 9.93 -14.70 23.26
C LEU A 14 10.94 -14.15 22.24
N ALA A 15 11.54 -15.02 21.46
CA ALA A 15 12.33 -14.61 20.30
C ALA A 15 11.35 -14.09 19.24
N SER A 16 11.12 -12.78 19.22
CA SER A 16 10.49 -12.13 18.07
C SER A 16 11.45 -12.34 16.89
N SER A 17 10.99 -12.99 15.82
CA SER A 17 11.69 -12.91 14.53
C SER A 17 11.81 -11.42 14.20
N VAL A 18 13.05 -10.93 14.06
CA VAL A 18 13.30 -9.54 13.62
C VAL A 18 12.88 -9.47 12.16
N GLN A 19 11.59 -9.25 11.94
CA GLN A 19 11.08 -8.74 10.68
C GLN A 19 11.63 -7.33 10.53
N ALA A 20 12.20 -7.00 9.37
CA ALA A 20 12.68 -5.64 9.12
C ALA A 20 11.50 -4.67 9.28
N ALA A 21 11.71 -3.58 10.02
CA ALA A 21 10.67 -2.58 10.23
C ALA A 21 10.27 -1.93 8.89
N PRO A 22 9.00 -1.50 8.72
CA PRO A 22 8.59 -0.74 7.54
C PRO A 22 9.50 0.47 7.29
N VAL A 23 9.82 0.72 6.02
CA VAL A 23 10.69 1.80 5.55
C VAL A 23 9.83 2.83 4.82
N GLN A 24 9.95 4.09 5.22
CA GLN A 24 9.25 5.16 4.51
C GLN A 24 9.95 5.50 3.20
N TRP A 25 9.19 5.64 2.13
CA TRP A 25 9.69 6.29 0.92
C TRP A 25 9.31 7.76 0.93
N ALA A 26 10.32 8.65 0.90
CA ALA A 26 10.10 10.07 1.12
C ALA A 26 9.32 10.75 -0.03
N GLU A 27 9.32 10.17 -1.23
CA GLU A 27 8.72 10.79 -2.43
C GLU A 27 7.19 10.80 -2.39
N ASN A 28 6.57 9.78 -1.80
CA ASN A 28 5.12 9.70 -1.64
C ASN A 28 4.65 9.62 -0.17
N ASN A 29 5.58 9.63 0.79
CA ASN A 29 5.29 9.56 2.22
C ASN A 29 4.63 8.24 2.66
N HIS A 30 4.61 7.20 1.81
CA HIS A 30 4.11 5.87 2.13
C HIS A 30 5.19 5.03 2.84
N TRP A 31 4.76 3.98 3.53
CA TRP A 31 5.67 3.01 4.16
C TRP A 31 5.62 1.68 3.43
N TYR A 32 6.74 0.96 3.44
CA TYR A 32 6.87 -0.29 2.72
C TYR A 32 7.59 -1.33 3.55
N GLU A 33 7.17 -2.58 3.46
CA GLU A 33 7.77 -3.70 4.17
C GLU A 33 7.88 -4.90 3.25
N PHE A 34 9.08 -5.45 3.11
CA PHE A 34 9.23 -6.76 2.51
C PHE A 34 9.03 -7.86 3.56
N VAL A 35 8.02 -8.69 3.36
CA VAL A 35 7.79 -9.88 4.17
C VAL A 35 8.40 -11.09 3.47
N SER A 36 9.49 -11.59 4.04
CA SER A 36 10.27 -12.68 3.44
C SER A 36 9.64 -14.07 3.60
N THR A 37 8.66 -14.23 4.49
CA THR A 37 8.01 -15.51 4.77
C THR A 37 7.20 -15.94 3.53
N PRO A 38 7.60 -17.03 2.84
CA PRO A 38 6.91 -17.44 1.63
C PRO A 38 5.47 -17.87 1.91
N THR A 39 4.54 -17.39 1.10
CA THR A 39 3.12 -17.74 1.23
C THR A 39 2.40 -17.63 -0.12
N TYR A 40 1.16 -18.14 -0.16
CA TYR A 40 0.26 -18.04 -1.31
C TYR A 40 -0.20 -16.59 -1.51
N ILE A 41 -0.53 -16.22 -2.75
CA ILE A 41 -1.01 -14.87 -3.07
C ILE A 41 -2.24 -14.46 -2.25
N THR A 42 -3.20 -15.37 -2.03
CA THR A 42 -4.40 -15.10 -1.22
C THR A 42 -4.05 -14.80 0.23
N ASP A 43 -3.10 -15.54 0.79
CA ASP A 43 -2.67 -15.39 2.18
C ASP A 43 -1.80 -14.13 2.34
N ALA A 44 -0.95 -13.83 1.35
CA ALA A 44 -0.18 -12.59 1.29
C ALA A 44 -1.10 -11.36 1.25
N ARG A 45 -2.14 -11.40 0.43
CA ARG A 45 -3.15 -10.33 0.34
C ARG A 45 -3.90 -10.15 1.66
N ILE A 46 -4.39 -11.23 2.26
CA ILE A 46 -5.10 -11.20 3.55
C ILE A 46 -4.19 -10.67 4.65
N ASP A 47 -2.94 -11.13 4.72
CA ASP A 47 -1.98 -10.67 5.72
C ASP A 47 -1.67 -9.19 5.53
N ALA A 48 -1.41 -8.72 4.30
CA ALA A 48 -1.17 -7.31 4.00
C ALA A 48 -2.34 -6.42 4.45
N LEU A 49 -3.58 -6.79 4.11
CA LEU A 49 -4.80 -6.09 4.51
C LEU A 49 -5.04 -6.07 6.03
N GLY A 50 -4.47 -7.04 6.75
CA GLY A 50 -4.55 -7.12 8.21
C GLY A 50 -3.50 -6.27 8.95
N ARG A 51 -2.55 -5.65 8.24
CA ARG A 51 -1.46 -4.88 8.85
C ARG A 51 -1.80 -3.41 8.96
N GLU A 52 -1.16 -2.77 9.93
CA GLU A 52 -1.20 -1.32 10.13
C GLU A 52 0.18 -0.81 10.51
N HIS A 53 0.55 0.36 9.99
CA HIS A 53 1.78 1.04 10.38
C HIS A 53 1.57 2.54 10.46
N ALA A 54 1.91 3.15 11.60
CA ALA A 54 1.79 4.59 11.82
C ALA A 54 0.39 5.17 11.51
N GLY A 55 -0.69 4.40 11.76
CA GLY A 55 -2.07 4.79 11.46
C GLY A 55 -2.51 4.54 10.01
N ASN A 56 -1.64 3.99 9.17
CA ASN A 56 -1.93 3.63 7.78
C ASN A 56 -2.25 2.15 7.64
N SER A 57 -3.21 1.82 6.79
CA SER A 57 -3.60 0.43 6.50
C SER A 57 -2.65 -0.20 5.48
N GLY A 58 -2.32 -1.47 5.67
CA GLY A 58 -1.51 -2.25 4.76
C GLY A 58 -2.29 -2.80 3.56
N TYR A 59 -1.60 -2.98 2.43
CA TYR A 59 -2.07 -3.70 1.25
C TYR A 59 -0.86 -4.18 0.44
N LEU A 60 -1.07 -5.10 -0.52
CA LEU A 60 0.03 -5.48 -1.42
C LEU A 60 0.43 -4.29 -2.27
N VAL A 61 1.73 -4.03 -2.35
CA VAL A 61 2.29 -2.81 -2.95
C VAL A 61 1.72 -2.48 -4.34
N THR A 62 1.35 -1.22 -4.54
CA THR A 62 1.08 -0.65 -5.86
C THR A 62 2.36 0.03 -6.35
N ILE A 63 2.58 0.06 -7.67
CA ILE A 63 3.80 0.62 -8.25
C ILE A 63 3.42 1.48 -9.44
N LEU A 64 3.50 2.80 -9.26
CA LEU A 64 2.94 3.80 -10.16
C LEU A 64 4.01 4.54 -10.97
N SER A 65 5.30 4.29 -10.68
CA SER A 65 6.42 4.97 -11.32
C SER A 65 7.70 4.11 -11.34
N GLN A 66 8.67 4.53 -12.15
CA GLN A 66 9.99 3.87 -12.21
C GLN A 66 10.78 4.08 -10.92
N GLU A 67 10.66 5.26 -10.31
CA GLU A 67 11.33 5.60 -9.05
C GLU A 67 10.81 4.74 -7.90
N GLU A 68 9.49 4.52 -7.84
CA GLU A 68 8.86 3.61 -6.89
C GLU A 68 9.29 2.16 -7.15
N GLN A 69 9.31 1.73 -8.42
CA GLN A 69 9.79 0.41 -8.81
C GLN A 69 11.23 0.15 -8.31
N ASP A 70 12.11 1.13 -8.43
CA ASP A 70 13.49 1.01 -7.99
C ASP A 70 13.60 0.93 -6.46
N PHE A 71 12.80 1.74 -5.76
CA PHE A 71 12.70 1.69 -4.30
C PHE A 71 12.18 0.33 -3.82
N VAL A 72 11.04 -0.13 -4.32
CA VAL A 72 10.40 -1.41 -3.98
C VAL A 72 11.34 -2.59 -4.27
N LYS A 73 12.02 -2.57 -5.42
CA LYS A 73 13.03 -3.59 -5.77
C LYS A 73 14.16 -3.66 -4.74
N SER A 74 14.59 -2.52 -4.20
CA SER A 74 15.69 -2.45 -3.24
C SER A 74 15.34 -3.15 -1.91
N LEU A 75 14.07 -3.13 -1.50
CA LEU A 75 13.58 -3.78 -0.27
C LEU A 75 13.62 -5.29 -0.35
N ALA A 76 13.30 -5.86 -1.52
CA ALA A 76 13.21 -7.30 -1.70
C ALA A 76 14.56 -8.01 -1.82
N ASP A 77 15.69 -7.28 -1.88
CA ASP A 77 17.06 -7.81 -2.07
C ASP A 77 17.12 -9.03 -2.99
N ARG A 78 16.68 -8.84 -4.24
CA ARG A 78 16.64 -9.87 -5.31
C ARG A 78 15.66 -11.02 -5.10
N SER A 79 14.96 -11.07 -3.97
CA SER A 79 13.93 -12.06 -3.65
C SER A 79 12.68 -11.80 -4.49
N ARG A 80 11.98 -12.89 -4.83
CA ARG A 80 10.66 -12.80 -5.47
C ARG A 80 9.63 -12.36 -4.45
N ALA A 81 8.72 -11.49 -4.89
CA ALA A 81 7.67 -10.98 -4.05
C ALA A 81 6.36 -10.83 -4.83
N TRP A 82 5.24 -11.19 -4.21
CA TRP A 82 3.93 -10.76 -4.68
C TRP A 82 3.79 -9.24 -4.58
N ILE A 83 3.12 -8.66 -5.58
CA ILE A 83 2.70 -7.25 -5.61
C ILE A 83 1.19 -7.18 -5.87
N GLY A 84 0.60 -5.99 -5.78
CA GLY A 84 -0.86 -5.81 -5.78
C GLY A 84 -1.56 -5.95 -7.13
N ALA A 85 -0.85 -6.16 -8.23
CA ALA A 85 -1.44 -6.24 -9.58
C ALA A 85 -2.01 -7.63 -9.88
N SER A 86 -3.18 -7.66 -10.52
CA SER A 86 -3.88 -8.89 -10.93
C SER A 86 -4.80 -8.62 -12.13
N ASP A 87 -5.00 -9.60 -12.99
CA ASP A 87 -6.03 -9.61 -14.04
C ASP A 87 -7.09 -10.71 -13.84
N ASN A 88 -7.17 -11.28 -12.62
CA ASN A 88 -8.11 -12.35 -12.23
C ASN A 88 -9.59 -11.96 -12.44
N LEU A 89 -9.90 -10.65 -12.55
CA LEU A 89 -11.24 -10.17 -12.86
C LEU A 89 -11.55 -10.23 -14.35
N THR A 90 -10.58 -9.91 -15.21
CA THR A 90 -10.73 -9.92 -16.67
C THR A 90 -9.36 -10.14 -17.30
N GLU A 91 -9.16 -11.34 -17.86
CA GLU A 91 -7.93 -11.76 -18.55
C GLU A 91 -7.40 -10.67 -19.49
N GLY A 92 -6.12 -10.30 -19.30
CA GLY A 92 -5.46 -9.27 -20.09
C GLY A 92 -5.73 -7.82 -19.66
N ILE A 93 -6.58 -7.59 -18.65
CA ILE A 93 -6.79 -6.28 -18.01
C ILE A 93 -6.21 -6.33 -16.59
N TRP A 94 -5.02 -5.77 -16.43
CA TRP A 94 -4.32 -5.75 -15.15
C TRP A 94 -4.76 -4.54 -14.32
N GLU A 95 -5.21 -4.81 -13.10
CA GLU A 95 -5.67 -3.80 -12.14
C GLU A 95 -4.99 -3.98 -10.77
N TRP A 96 -4.98 -2.94 -9.96
CA TRP A 96 -4.59 -3.04 -8.56
C TRP A 96 -5.71 -3.66 -7.72
N MET A 97 -5.40 -4.68 -6.92
CA MET A 97 -6.39 -5.38 -6.10
C MET A 97 -6.91 -4.57 -4.91
N ASP A 98 -6.06 -3.74 -4.32
CA ASP A 98 -6.29 -3.02 -3.05
C ASP A 98 -5.52 -1.68 -3.05
N GLY A 99 -5.55 -0.98 -1.92
CA GLY A 99 -4.90 0.33 -1.75
C GLY A 99 -5.73 1.49 -2.32
N PRO A 100 -5.18 2.71 -2.33
CA PRO A 100 -5.83 3.87 -2.94
C PRO A 100 -6.12 3.68 -4.44
N GLU A 101 -5.37 2.81 -5.12
CA GLU A 101 -5.52 2.52 -6.54
C GLU A 101 -6.41 1.32 -6.85
N ALA A 102 -7.10 0.74 -5.87
CA ALA A 102 -7.95 -0.44 -6.06
C ALA A 102 -8.93 -0.29 -7.25
N GLY A 103 -8.89 -1.27 -8.17
CA GLY A 103 -9.71 -1.31 -9.39
C GLY A 103 -9.26 -0.35 -10.50
N GLN A 104 -8.10 0.30 -10.37
CA GLN A 104 -7.50 1.07 -11.45
C GLN A 104 -6.62 0.17 -12.32
N GLU A 105 -6.77 0.29 -13.65
CA GLU A 105 -5.90 -0.38 -14.63
C GLU A 105 -4.46 0.13 -14.53
N LEU A 106 -3.49 -0.75 -14.78
CA LEU A 106 -2.08 -0.41 -14.75
C LEU A 106 -1.71 0.66 -15.79
N ILE A 107 -1.34 1.84 -15.30
CA ILE A 107 -0.72 2.90 -16.12
C ILE A 107 0.80 2.74 -16.24
N TYR A 108 1.41 2.07 -15.26
CA TYR A 108 2.82 1.75 -15.21
C TYR A 108 2.98 0.23 -15.06
N SER A 109 3.96 -0.33 -15.77
CA SER A 109 4.34 -1.72 -15.59
C SER A 109 5.84 -1.94 -15.82
N PHE A 110 6.36 -2.97 -15.17
CA PHE A 110 7.77 -3.36 -15.31
C PHE A 110 7.92 -4.85 -15.64
N TRP A 111 7.08 -5.34 -16.56
CA TRP A 111 7.08 -6.72 -17.02
C TRP A 111 8.45 -7.19 -17.53
N ALA A 112 8.74 -8.48 -17.32
CA ALA A 112 9.87 -9.11 -17.97
C ALA A 112 9.63 -9.24 -19.48
N PRO A 113 10.70 -9.30 -20.31
CA PRO A 113 10.51 -9.48 -21.74
C PRO A 113 9.73 -10.77 -22.03
N GLY A 114 8.55 -10.63 -22.63
CA GLY A 114 7.64 -11.74 -22.92
C GLY A 114 6.42 -11.81 -22.00
N GLU A 115 6.42 -11.08 -20.88
CA GLU A 115 5.33 -11.06 -19.91
C GLU A 115 4.40 -9.82 -20.09
N PRO A 116 3.14 -9.87 -19.62
CA PRO A 116 2.45 -11.06 -19.12
C PRO A 116 2.11 -12.03 -20.27
N ASN A 117 2.23 -13.34 -20.06
CA ASN A 117 2.14 -14.34 -21.14
C ASN A 117 1.01 -15.36 -21.00
N ASP A 118 0.33 -15.39 -19.84
CA ASP A 118 -0.67 -16.36 -19.43
C ASP A 118 -0.19 -17.77 -19.78
N TYR A 119 0.81 -18.29 -19.06
CA TYR A 119 1.58 -19.44 -19.54
C TYR A 119 0.72 -20.68 -19.80
N ASN A 120 0.83 -21.23 -21.01
CA ASN A 120 -0.03 -22.28 -21.56
C ASN A 120 -1.53 -21.93 -21.71
N ARG A 121 -1.92 -20.68 -21.51
CA ARG A 121 -3.30 -20.18 -21.59
C ARG A 121 -4.24 -20.86 -20.60
N LEU A 122 -3.73 -21.06 -19.38
CA LEU A 122 -4.43 -21.78 -18.31
C LEU A 122 -4.62 -20.90 -17.07
N GLY A 123 -4.20 -19.63 -17.12
CA GLY A 123 -4.38 -18.58 -16.13
C GLY A 123 -3.18 -18.41 -15.19
N GLU A 124 -2.57 -17.22 -15.21
CA GLU A 124 -1.51 -16.76 -14.32
C GLU A 124 -1.83 -15.36 -13.77
N ASP A 125 -2.84 -15.26 -12.92
CA ASP A 125 -3.57 -13.99 -12.81
C ASP A 125 -2.98 -12.96 -11.81
N TYR A 126 -1.75 -13.16 -11.33
CA TYR A 126 -1.16 -12.35 -10.24
C TYR A 126 0.29 -11.96 -10.50
N ALA A 127 0.64 -10.70 -10.24
CA ALA A 127 1.98 -10.20 -10.53
C ALA A 127 3.00 -10.58 -9.44
N ALA A 128 4.14 -11.09 -9.87
CA ALA A 128 5.30 -11.39 -9.05
C ALA A 128 6.54 -10.59 -9.48
N LEU A 129 7.08 -9.78 -8.58
CA LEU A 129 8.31 -9.02 -8.76
C LEU A 129 9.57 -9.92 -8.69
N ASN A 130 10.65 -9.49 -9.35
CA ASN A 130 11.94 -10.18 -9.40
C ASN A 130 11.89 -11.58 -10.05
N TRP A 131 11.10 -11.77 -11.11
CA TRP A 131 11.02 -13.03 -11.85
C TRP A 131 12.39 -13.59 -12.24
N GLN A 132 13.21 -12.73 -12.86
CA GLN A 132 14.61 -12.97 -13.22
C GLN A 132 15.59 -12.54 -12.10
N ARG A 133 15.22 -12.77 -10.83
CA ARG A 133 16.00 -12.54 -9.59
C ARG A 133 16.89 -11.29 -9.60
N GLY A 134 16.41 -10.21 -8.99
CA GLY A 134 17.17 -8.97 -8.82
C GLY A 134 17.11 -8.02 -10.01
N THR A 135 16.32 -8.34 -11.04
CA THR A 135 16.04 -7.40 -12.14
C THR A 135 15.01 -6.35 -11.76
N GLY A 136 14.13 -6.63 -10.80
CA GLY A 136 12.91 -5.88 -10.50
C GLY A 136 11.73 -6.24 -11.40
N ARG A 137 11.96 -7.02 -12.46
CA ARG A 137 10.95 -7.28 -13.50
C ARG A 137 9.85 -8.21 -13.02
N TRP A 138 8.64 -7.96 -13.52
CA TRP A 138 7.43 -8.67 -13.13
C TRP A 138 7.17 -9.88 -14.03
N ASN A 139 6.41 -10.83 -13.52
CA ASN A 139 5.81 -11.96 -14.22
C ASN A 139 4.38 -12.11 -13.73
N ASP A 140 3.48 -12.44 -14.62
CA ASP A 140 2.17 -12.97 -14.30
C ASP A 140 2.35 -14.41 -13.80
N TRP A 141 1.89 -14.73 -12.60
CA TRP A 141 2.11 -16.02 -11.98
C TRP A 141 0.97 -16.36 -11.02
N GLY A 142 1.02 -17.55 -10.41
CA GLY A 142 0.01 -17.96 -9.45
C GLY A 142 -1.21 -18.63 -10.10
N GLY A 143 -2.34 -18.60 -9.38
CA GLY A 143 -3.57 -19.25 -9.85
C GLY A 143 -4.21 -18.52 -11.03
N PRO A 144 -5.12 -19.17 -11.76
CA PRO A 144 -5.71 -20.48 -11.47
C PRO A 144 -4.85 -21.69 -11.86
N GLN A 145 -3.84 -21.57 -12.71
CA GLN A 145 -2.99 -22.70 -13.10
C GLN A 145 -2.02 -23.11 -12.00
N TYR A 146 -1.30 -22.14 -11.42
CA TYR A 146 -0.22 -22.38 -10.45
C TYR A 146 -0.63 -21.97 -9.04
N THR A 147 -1.53 -22.73 -8.43
CA THR A 147 -2.02 -22.46 -7.07
C THR A 147 -1.01 -22.76 -5.96
N ASN A 148 0.06 -23.50 -6.24
CA ASN A 148 1.08 -23.89 -5.25
C ASN A 148 2.37 -23.07 -5.32
N VAL A 149 2.26 -21.77 -5.57
CA VAL A 149 3.39 -20.83 -5.58
C VAL A 149 3.50 -20.14 -4.22
N HIS A 150 4.70 -20.20 -3.64
CA HIS A 150 5.03 -19.62 -2.34
C HIS A 150 6.24 -18.72 -2.48
N ILE A 151 6.03 -17.41 -2.34
CA ILE A 151 7.10 -16.40 -2.37
C ILE A 151 6.82 -15.34 -1.31
N GLY A 152 7.78 -14.46 -1.05
CA GLY A 152 7.55 -13.32 -0.17
C GLY A 152 6.53 -12.35 -0.77
N TYR A 153 6.30 -11.22 -0.11
CA TYR A 153 5.41 -10.18 -0.60
C TYR A 153 5.85 -8.83 -0.06
N ILE A 154 5.46 -7.76 -0.75
CA ILE A 154 5.74 -6.39 -0.30
C ILE A 154 4.43 -5.75 0.10
N VAL A 155 4.39 -5.26 1.34
CA VAL A 155 3.28 -4.51 1.90
C VAL A 155 3.60 -3.03 1.73
N GLU A 156 2.61 -2.27 1.28
CA GLU A 156 2.62 -0.82 1.30
C GLU A 156 1.58 -0.33 2.30
N TYR A 157 1.88 0.77 2.99
CA TYR A 157 1.01 1.40 3.96
C TYR A 157 0.79 2.86 3.59
N SER A 158 -0.48 3.21 3.37
CA SER A 158 -0.92 4.59 3.16
C SER A 158 -2.33 4.81 3.72
N GLU A 159 -2.80 6.05 3.67
CA GLU A 159 -4.19 6.35 4.01
C GLU A 159 -5.12 5.72 2.98
N SER A 160 -6.02 4.84 3.42
CA SER A 160 -7.07 4.37 2.53
C SER A 160 -7.98 5.55 2.16
N LEU A 161 -8.45 5.60 0.91
CA LEU A 161 -9.41 6.63 0.48
C LEU A 161 -10.71 6.63 1.32
N ALA A 162 -11.03 5.49 1.96
CA ALA A 162 -12.14 5.38 2.91
C ALA A 162 -11.87 6.11 4.24
N ASN A 163 -10.61 6.22 4.65
CA ASN A 163 -10.19 6.94 5.86
C ASN A 163 -9.97 8.44 5.59
N ALA A 164 -9.50 8.82 4.40
CA ALA A 164 -9.33 10.22 4.00
C ALA A 164 -10.67 10.98 3.96
N ALA A 165 -11.77 10.31 3.64
CA ALA A 165 -13.12 10.89 3.68
C ALA A 165 -13.62 11.24 5.09
N ASN A 166 -13.02 10.66 6.14
CA ASN A 166 -13.38 10.89 7.54
C ASN A 166 -12.46 11.90 8.26
N VAL A 167 -11.41 12.37 7.59
CA VAL A 167 -10.57 13.48 8.07
C VAL A 167 -11.13 14.78 7.49
N PRO A 168 -11.55 15.76 8.32
CA PRO A 168 -11.89 17.09 7.81
C PRO A 168 -10.67 17.64 7.09
N ALA A 169 -10.80 17.94 5.79
CA ALA A 169 -9.69 18.44 4.97
C ALA A 169 -8.90 19.52 5.73
N PRO A 170 -7.56 19.45 5.79
CA PRO A 170 -6.77 20.53 6.35
C PRO A 170 -7.16 21.81 5.62
N ILE A 171 -7.37 22.89 6.38
CA ILE A 171 -7.73 24.21 5.84
C ILE A 171 -6.64 24.58 4.84
N THR A 172 -6.89 24.38 3.54
CA THR A 172 -6.04 24.90 2.48
C THR A 172 -6.14 26.41 2.57
N VAL A 173 -5.17 27.03 3.25
CA VAL A 173 -4.92 28.47 3.14
C VAL A 173 -4.46 28.69 1.72
N ALA A 174 -5.41 28.93 0.82
CA ALA A 174 -5.11 29.54 -0.46
C ALA A 174 -4.47 30.90 -0.16
N MET A 175 -3.14 30.98 -0.20
CA MET A 175 -2.43 32.24 -0.34
C MET A 175 -2.72 32.80 -1.73
N LEU A 176 -3.97 33.24 -1.95
CA LEU A 176 -4.28 34.21 -2.98
C LEU A 176 -3.72 35.53 -2.47
N GLY A 177 -2.62 35.95 -3.11
CA GLY A 177 -1.97 37.22 -2.84
C GLY A 177 -2.99 38.35 -2.79
N LEU A 178 -3.12 38.97 -1.62
CA LEU A 178 -3.83 40.24 -1.45
C LEU A 178 -3.02 41.33 -2.17
N GLY A 179 -3.32 41.50 -3.45
CA GLY A 179 -3.15 42.78 -4.13
C GLY A 179 -4.15 43.79 -3.54
N LEU A 180 -3.63 44.95 -3.14
CA LEU A 180 -4.35 46.13 -2.65
C LEU A 180 -5.67 46.39 -3.39
N LEU A 181 -6.73 46.73 -2.63
CA LEU A 181 -7.49 47.97 -2.80
C LEU A 181 -8.58 48.08 -1.72
N GLY A 182 -8.51 49.17 -0.95
CA GLY A 182 -9.43 49.44 0.14
C GLY A 182 -10.80 49.88 -0.33
N PHE A 183 -11.83 49.47 0.41
CA PHE A 183 -13.06 50.23 0.56
C PHE A 183 -13.58 50.03 1.98
N THR A 184 -13.58 51.12 2.76
CA THR A 184 -14.29 51.21 4.03
C THR A 184 -15.79 51.29 3.75
N PHE A 185 -16.59 50.37 4.29
CA PHE A 185 -18.04 50.58 4.38
C PHE A 185 -18.49 50.62 5.84
N SER A 186 -19.01 51.80 6.20
CA SER A 186 -19.62 52.13 7.48
C SER A 186 -20.92 51.35 7.70
N LYS A 187 -21.15 50.89 8.93
CA LYS A 187 -22.42 50.33 9.39
C LYS A 187 -23.58 51.33 9.21
N ARG A 188 -24.73 50.86 8.73
CA ARG A 188 -26.05 51.46 9.04
C ARG A 188 -27.10 50.39 9.29
N LYS A 189 -27.78 50.52 10.44
CA LYS A 189 -29.01 49.82 10.84
C LYS A 189 -30.22 50.50 10.19
N SER A 190 -31.23 49.74 9.75
CA SER A 190 -32.66 50.10 9.89
C SER A 190 -33.65 49.04 9.34
N ILE A 191 -34.30 48.31 10.27
CA ILE A 191 -35.76 48.10 10.50
C ILE A 191 -36.66 47.55 9.36
N PRO A 192 -37.56 46.57 9.65
CA PRO A 192 -38.42 45.90 8.66
C PRO A 192 -39.73 46.66 8.37
N GLN A 193 -40.34 46.37 7.21
CA GLN A 193 -41.72 46.74 6.89
C GLN A 193 -42.49 45.53 6.36
N THR A 194 -43.59 45.26 7.05
CA THR A 194 -44.70 44.36 6.72
C THR A 194 -45.40 44.82 5.45
N VAL A 195 -45.78 43.90 4.56
CA VAL A 195 -46.85 44.14 3.57
C VAL A 195 -47.86 43.00 3.67
N VAL A 196 -49.06 43.39 4.09
CA VAL A 196 -50.31 42.63 3.96
C VAL A 196 -50.86 42.94 2.57
N ILE A 197 -51.23 41.90 1.82
CA ILE A 197 -52.38 41.92 0.92
C ILE A 197 -53.13 40.61 1.12
#